data_AF-A0A849KDT4-F1
#
_entry.id   AF-A0A849KDT4-F1
#
_cell.length_a   1.000
_cell.length_b   1.000
_cell.length_c   1.000
_cell.angle_alpha   90.00
_cell.angle_beta   90.00
_cell.angle_gamma   90.00
#
_symmetry.space_group_name_H-M   'P 1'
#
loop_
_entity.id
_entity.type
_entity.pdbx_description
1 polymer ?
#
loop_
_entity_poly.entity_id
_entity_poly.type
_entity_poly.pdbx_seq_one_letter_code
_entity_poly.pdbx_strand_id
1 'polypeptide(L)'
;MMKRRTCLAALASLPLAARAHHGWSSFDQDRPLFLQGRVVSVKWQNPHAELVLELPAGYQLPADVASRPVPAQSAPLDGKALLARAVAPTRRDRRWEIELAPLTRLEAWKLAPIQPGAALGVLGYTFKDEKGAAVLRAEYLYVDGKAYALRSSPA
;
A
#
# COMPACT_ATOMS: atom_id res chain seq x y z
N MET A 1 -36.49 -31.84 -40.23
CA MET A 1 -35.19 -31.20 -40.53
C MET A 1 -34.82 -30.28 -39.36
N MET A 2 -33.82 -30.67 -38.56
CA MET A 2 -33.51 -30.06 -37.26
C MET A 2 -32.77 -28.71 -37.41
N LYS A 3 -33.30 -27.64 -36.82
CA LYS A 3 -32.60 -26.35 -36.70
C LYS A 3 -31.57 -26.46 -35.57
N ARG A 4 -30.29 -26.61 -35.92
CA ARG A 4 -29.16 -26.51 -34.98
C ARG A 4 -29.02 -25.06 -34.54
N ARG A 5 -29.31 -24.76 -33.28
CA ARG A 5 -29.01 -23.47 -32.65
C ARG A 5 -27.70 -23.63 -31.88
N THR A 6 -26.63 -23.11 -32.45
CA THR A 6 -25.32 -23.02 -31.79
C THR A 6 -25.38 -21.86 -30.81
N CYS A 7 -25.51 -22.13 -29.51
CA CYS A 7 -25.32 -21.11 -28.48
C CYS A 7 -23.81 -20.99 -28.18
N LEU A 8 -23.18 -19.91 -28.65
CA LEU A 8 -21.90 -19.47 -28.11
C LEU A 8 -22.14 -18.84 -26.73
N ALA A 9 -21.62 -19.47 -25.68
CA ALA A 9 -21.54 -18.86 -24.37
C ALA A 9 -20.33 -17.90 -24.34
N ALA A 10 -20.60 -16.60 -24.34
CA ALA A 10 -19.57 -15.59 -24.09
C ALA A 10 -19.23 -15.58 -22.59
N LEU A 11 -17.99 -15.94 -22.23
CA LEU A 11 -17.46 -15.65 -20.89
C LEU A 11 -17.27 -14.14 -20.78
N ALA A 12 -18.18 -13.48 -20.06
CA ALA A 12 -17.99 -12.10 -19.65
C ALA A 12 -16.92 -12.05 -18.56
N SER A 13 -15.68 -11.68 -18.93
CA SER A 13 -14.67 -11.22 -17.98
C SER A 13 -15.16 -9.91 -17.38
N LEU A 14 -15.72 -9.95 -16.17
CA LEU A 14 -16.04 -8.75 -15.41
C LEU A 14 -14.72 -8.03 -15.09
N PRO A 15 -14.49 -6.80 -15.58
CA PRO A 15 -13.34 -6.02 -15.16
C PRO A 15 -13.53 -5.70 -13.68
N LEU A 16 -12.62 -6.18 -12.83
CA LEU A 16 -12.49 -5.67 -11.47
C LEU A 16 -12.28 -4.16 -11.61
N ALA A 17 -13.23 -3.38 -11.09
CA ALA A 17 -13.16 -1.93 -11.10
C ALA A 17 -11.81 -1.49 -10.53
N ALA A 18 -10.95 -0.93 -11.38
CA ALA A 18 -9.82 -0.14 -10.93
C ALA A 18 -10.42 1.08 -10.21
N ARG A 19 -10.52 1.01 -8.87
CA ARG A 19 -10.91 2.14 -8.04
C ARG A 19 -9.76 3.12 -8.13
N ALA A 20 -9.95 4.17 -8.91
CA ALA A 20 -8.92 5.15 -9.10
C ALA A 20 -8.88 6.08 -7.88
N HIS A 21 -7.88 5.89 -7.01
CA HIS A 21 -7.62 6.76 -5.87
C HIS A 21 -6.78 7.96 -6.32
N HIS A 22 -7.45 8.97 -6.87
CA HIS A 22 -6.85 10.13 -7.56
C HIS A 22 -6.28 11.21 -6.61
N GLY A 23 -5.41 10.80 -5.69
CA GLY A 23 -4.59 11.71 -4.88
C GLY A 23 -4.78 11.56 -3.38
N TRP A 24 -3.86 12.19 -2.64
CA TRP A 24 -3.79 12.12 -1.18
C TRP A 24 -5.05 12.62 -0.46
N SER A 25 -5.89 13.45 -1.10
CA SER A 25 -7.12 14.00 -0.53
C SER A 25 -8.21 12.97 -0.24
N SER A 26 -8.12 11.77 -0.83
CA SER A 26 -9.03 10.67 -0.52
C SER A 26 -8.70 10.02 0.83
N PHE A 27 -7.51 10.24 1.37
CA PHE A 27 -7.01 9.59 2.57
C PHE A 27 -6.97 10.53 3.77
N ASP A 28 -7.19 9.96 4.96
CA ASP A 28 -7.10 10.67 6.22
C ASP A 28 -5.63 10.86 6.63
N GLN A 29 -5.07 11.99 6.22
CA GLN A 29 -3.65 12.32 6.48
C GLN A 29 -3.39 12.73 7.94
N ASP A 30 -4.44 12.95 8.74
CA ASP A 30 -4.31 13.32 10.15
C ASP A 30 -4.07 12.10 11.05
N ARG A 31 -4.44 10.90 10.56
CA ARG A 31 -4.34 9.64 11.29
C ARG A 31 -3.45 8.62 10.55
N PRO A 32 -2.11 8.74 10.66
CA PRO A 32 -1.21 7.76 10.06
C PRO A 32 -1.38 6.38 10.69
N LEU A 33 -1.42 5.35 9.84
CA LEU A 33 -1.38 3.96 10.25
C LEU A 33 0.00 3.38 9.99
N PHE A 34 0.44 2.49 10.88
CA PHE A 34 1.57 1.62 10.61
C PHE A 34 1.10 0.18 10.46
N LEU A 35 1.45 -0.45 9.34
CA LEU A 35 1.18 -1.85 9.03
C LEU A 35 2.50 -2.61 8.92
N GLN A 36 2.58 -3.81 9.50
CA GLN A 36 3.72 -4.71 9.33
C GLN A 36 3.24 -6.14 9.08
N GLY A 37 3.82 -6.80 8.08
CA GLY A 37 3.39 -8.14 7.68
C GLY A 37 4.22 -8.75 6.57
N ARG A 38 3.64 -9.76 5.90
CA ARG A 38 4.23 -10.41 4.72
C ARG A 38 3.48 -10.08 3.44
N VAL A 39 4.22 -9.88 2.35
CA VAL A 39 3.66 -9.69 1.01
C VAL A 39 3.04 -10.99 0.51
N VAL A 40 1.80 -10.93 0.03
CA VAL A 40 1.09 -12.05 -0.57
C VAL A 40 1.16 -12.01 -2.09
N SER A 41 0.98 -10.83 -2.67
CA SER A 41 1.03 -10.63 -4.12
C SER A 41 1.52 -9.22 -4.44
N VAL A 42 2.04 -9.03 -5.64
CA VAL A 42 2.59 -7.76 -6.13
C VAL A 42 2.15 -7.55 -7.57
N LYS A 43 1.78 -6.31 -7.88
CA LYS A 43 1.62 -5.81 -9.25
C LYS A 43 2.61 -4.66 -9.45
N TRP A 44 3.72 -4.96 -10.11
CA TRP A 44 4.80 -3.99 -10.36
C TRP A 44 4.66 -3.36 -11.74
N GLN A 45 3.64 -2.53 -11.91
CA GLN A 45 3.28 -1.93 -13.20
C GLN A 45 2.80 -0.49 -13.05
N ASN A 46 2.58 0.21 -14.16
CA ASN A 46 1.96 1.53 -14.17
C ASN A 46 0.43 1.42 -13.99
N PRO A 47 -0.26 2.44 -13.42
CA PRO A 47 0.23 3.78 -13.05
C PRO A 47 0.99 3.87 -11.72
N HIS A 48 0.81 2.90 -10.82
CA HIS A 48 1.59 2.75 -9.59
C HIS A 48 1.72 1.26 -9.26
N ALA A 49 2.80 0.91 -8.56
CA ALA A 49 2.92 -0.43 -8.03
C ALA A 49 1.92 -0.63 -6.89
N GLU A 50 1.40 -1.83 -6.78
CA GLU A 50 0.50 -2.26 -5.72
C GLU A 50 0.99 -3.58 -5.14
N LEU A 51 0.71 -3.82 -3.87
CA LEU A 51 0.89 -5.14 -3.27
C LEU A 51 -0.22 -5.46 -2.28
N VAL A 52 -0.41 -6.74 -2.00
CA VAL A 52 -1.25 -7.19 -0.88
C VAL A 52 -0.34 -7.55 0.28
N LEU A 53 -0.53 -6.88 1.40
CA LEU A 53 0.15 -7.13 2.66
C LEU A 53 -0.77 -7.91 3.60
N GLU A 54 -0.31 -9.06 4.09
CA GLU A 54 -1.00 -9.82 5.12
C GLU A 54 -0.38 -9.57 6.50
N LEU A 55 -1.21 -9.05 7.41
CA LEU A 55 -0.89 -8.82 8.81
C LEU A 55 -0.92 -10.13 9.61
N PRO A 56 -0.07 -10.25 10.65
CA PRO A 56 -0.17 -11.36 11.60
C PRO A 56 -1.53 -11.35 12.31
N ALA A 57 -1.92 -12.53 12.81
CA ALA A 57 -3.11 -12.63 13.66
C ALA A 57 -2.89 -11.82 14.96
N GLY A 58 -3.93 -11.12 15.41
CA GLY A 58 -3.84 -10.27 16.61
C GLY A 58 -2.85 -9.11 16.44
N TYR A 59 -2.76 -8.53 15.24
CA TYR A 59 -1.85 -7.44 14.93
C TYR A 59 -1.81 -6.36 16.01
N GLN A 60 -0.60 -5.97 16.39
CA GLN A 60 -0.30 -4.86 17.29
C GLN A 60 0.72 -3.95 16.63
N LEU A 61 0.65 -2.66 16.96
CA LEU A 61 1.65 -1.69 16.51
C LEU A 61 3.04 -2.11 17.03
N PRO A 62 4.06 -2.24 16.17
CA PRO A 62 5.41 -2.53 16.64
C PRO A 62 5.93 -1.41 17.57
N ALA A 63 6.56 -1.78 18.68
CA ALA A 63 7.00 -0.82 19.69
C ALA A 63 8.10 0.14 19.19
N ASP A 64 8.82 -0.25 18.13
CA ASP A 64 9.93 0.50 17.56
C ASP A 64 9.52 1.55 16.52
N VAL A 65 8.23 1.64 16.15
CA VAL A 65 7.75 2.48 15.02
C VAL A 65 8.24 3.92 15.11
N ALA A 66 8.11 4.56 16.28
CA ALA A 66 8.51 5.96 16.48
C ALA A 66 10.02 6.21 16.28
N SER A 67 10.84 5.16 16.37
CA SER A 67 12.31 5.23 16.23
C SER A 67 12.81 4.84 14.84
N ARG A 68 11.92 4.47 13.92
CA ARG A 68 12.33 3.98 12.60
C ARG A 68 13.01 5.08 11.77
N PRO A 69 13.96 4.71 10.90
CA PRO A 69 14.62 5.67 10.02
C PRO A 69 13.62 6.42 9.12
N VAL A 70 13.91 7.70 8.89
CA VAL A 70 13.16 8.56 7.97
C VAL A 70 14.15 9.08 6.94
N PRO A 71 14.14 8.58 5.70
CA PRO A 71 15.06 9.06 4.68
C PRO A 71 14.65 10.46 4.20
N ALA A 72 15.63 11.27 3.82
CA ALA A 72 15.41 12.62 3.33
C ALA A 72 14.75 12.59 1.94
N GLN A 73 13.72 13.41 1.75
CA GLN A 73 12.99 13.56 0.50
C GLN A 73 12.77 15.04 0.20
N SER A 74 12.49 15.38 -1.05
CA SER A 74 12.35 16.79 -1.46
C SER A 74 11.11 17.48 -0.90
N ALA A 75 10.05 16.73 -0.59
CA ALA A 75 8.88 17.27 0.12
C ALA A 75 9.22 17.57 1.59
N PRO A 76 8.83 18.74 2.12
CA PRO A 76 9.11 19.15 3.49
C PRO A 76 8.13 18.48 4.47
N LEU A 77 8.31 17.17 4.70
CA LEU A 77 7.46 16.38 5.58
C LEU A 77 8.21 15.98 6.85
N ASP A 78 7.59 16.20 8.02
CA ASP A 78 8.11 15.70 9.29
C ASP A 78 7.74 14.22 9.48
N GLY A 79 8.54 13.34 8.88
CA GLY A 79 8.35 11.90 8.99
C GLY A 79 8.49 11.36 10.42
N LYS A 80 9.30 12.00 11.28
CA LYS A 80 9.45 11.58 12.68
C LYS A 80 8.17 11.84 13.45
N ALA A 81 7.57 13.02 13.27
CA ALA A 81 6.27 13.31 13.87
C ALA A 81 5.16 12.38 13.35
N LEU A 82 5.22 11.95 12.09
CA LEU A 82 4.28 10.97 11.54
C LEU A 82 4.42 9.59 12.19
N LEU A 83 5.64 9.08 12.30
CA LEU A 83 5.90 7.79 12.96
C LEU A 83 5.48 7.82 14.44
N ALA A 84 5.74 8.93 15.14
CA ALA A 84 5.36 9.09 16.54
C ALA A 84 3.83 9.10 16.77
N ARG A 85 3.05 9.55 15.77
CA ARG A 85 1.57 9.54 15.81
C ARG A 85 0.96 8.27 15.21
N ALA A 86 1.77 7.37 14.66
CA ALA A 86 1.26 6.21 13.98
C ALA A 86 0.49 5.29 14.93
N VAL A 87 -0.64 4.77 14.46
CA VAL A 87 -1.48 3.85 15.23
C VAL A 87 -1.72 2.54 14.46
N ALA A 88 -2.18 1.52 15.17
CA ALA A 88 -2.70 0.32 14.54
C ALA A 88 -4.09 0.60 13.92
N PRO A 89 -4.48 -0.14 12.86
CA PRO A 89 -5.86 -0.09 12.36
C PRO A 89 -6.85 -0.57 13.43
N THR A 90 -8.07 -0.05 13.41
CA THR A 90 -9.17 -0.51 14.28
C THR A 90 -9.96 -1.66 13.66
N ARG A 91 -9.91 -1.79 12.33
CA ARG A 91 -10.50 -2.92 11.61
C ARG A 91 -9.71 -4.22 11.77
N ARG A 92 -10.38 -5.35 11.51
CA ARG A 92 -9.84 -6.72 11.72
C ARG A 92 -9.35 -7.40 10.44
N ASP A 93 -9.48 -6.75 9.29
CA ASP A 93 -8.99 -7.25 8.02
C ASP A 93 -7.49 -7.54 8.11
N ARG A 94 -7.12 -8.76 7.76
CA ARG A 94 -5.72 -9.18 7.76
C ARG A 94 -5.01 -8.84 6.46
N ARG A 95 -5.74 -8.67 5.35
CA ARG A 95 -5.17 -8.36 4.04
C ARG A 95 -5.48 -6.93 3.66
N TRP A 96 -4.42 -6.20 3.35
CA TRP A 96 -4.47 -4.81 2.95
C TRP A 96 -3.86 -4.65 1.56
N GLU A 97 -4.55 -3.92 0.71
CA GLU A 97 -3.95 -3.41 -0.52
C GLU A 97 -3.09 -2.20 -0.17
N ILE A 98 -1.84 -2.22 -0.58
CA ILE A 98 -0.89 -1.13 -0.36
C ILE A 98 -0.66 -0.45 -1.71
N GLU A 99 -1.05 0.81 -1.81
CA GLU A 99 -0.71 1.67 -2.93
C GLU A 99 0.70 2.24 -2.71
N LEU A 100 1.64 1.86 -3.57
CA LEU A 100 2.98 2.44 -3.58
C LEU A 100 3.01 3.70 -4.47
N ALA A 101 4.19 4.29 -4.60
CA ALA A 101 4.39 5.36 -5.55
C ALA A 101 4.38 4.88 -7.02
N PRO A 102 4.24 5.80 -8.00
CA PRO A 102 4.50 5.49 -9.40
C PRO A 102 5.90 4.90 -9.62
N LEU A 103 6.06 4.03 -10.63
CA LEU A 103 7.31 3.32 -10.89
C LEU A 103 8.52 4.26 -11.02
N THR A 104 8.35 5.42 -11.66
CA THR A 104 9.40 6.43 -11.79
C THR A 104 9.92 6.93 -10.44
N ARG A 105 9.06 7.04 -9.42
CA ARG A 105 9.50 7.40 -8.06
C ARG A 105 10.20 6.23 -7.38
N LEU A 106 9.70 5.00 -7.56
CA LEU A 106 10.36 3.82 -7.01
C LEU A 106 11.77 3.64 -7.60
N GLU A 107 11.92 3.92 -8.89
CA GLU A 107 13.22 3.96 -9.61
C GLU A 107 14.14 5.06 -9.08
N ALA A 108 13.63 6.28 -8.86
CA ALA A 108 14.42 7.37 -8.27
C ALA A 108 14.97 7.00 -6.88
N TRP A 109 14.19 6.24 -6.10
CA TRP A 109 14.59 5.67 -4.82
C TRP A 109 15.44 4.40 -4.92
N LYS A 110 15.68 3.90 -6.15
CA LYS A 110 16.38 2.64 -6.43
C LYS A 110 15.79 1.45 -5.64
N LEU A 111 14.46 1.46 -5.46
CA LEU A 111 13.74 0.35 -4.85
C LEU A 111 13.62 -0.79 -5.87
N ALA A 112 14.22 -1.94 -5.54
CA ALA A 112 14.04 -3.14 -6.34
C ALA A 112 12.58 -3.63 -6.26
N PRO A 113 12.06 -4.29 -7.31
CA PRO A 113 10.73 -4.89 -7.27
C PRO A 113 10.57 -5.84 -6.09
N ILE A 114 9.59 -5.53 -5.23
CA ILE A 114 9.27 -6.36 -4.07
C ILE A 114 8.72 -7.70 -4.54
N GLN A 115 9.14 -8.78 -3.89
CA GLN A 115 8.68 -10.13 -4.21
C GLN A 115 7.64 -10.60 -3.18
N PRO A 116 6.69 -11.47 -3.58
CA PRO A 116 5.87 -12.21 -2.64
C PRO A 116 6.72 -12.93 -1.58
N GLY A 117 6.22 -12.94 -0.34
CA GLY A 117 6.92 -13.50 0.82
C GLY A 117 7.82 -12.53 1.58
N ALA A 118 8.17 -11.37 0.99
CA ALA A 118 8.96 -10.35 1.68
C ALA A 118 8.26 -9.84 2.94
N ALA A 119 9.03 -9.57 4.00
CA ALA A 119 8.54 -8.88 5.18
C ALA A 119 8.65 -7.37 4.96
N LEU A 120 7.56 -6.63 5.20
CA LEU A 120 7.60 -5.18 5.11
C LEU A 120 6.86 -4.47 6.24
N GLY A 121 7.28 -3.24 6.50
CA GLY A 121 6.54 -2.24 7.26
C GLY A 121 6.11 -1.09 6.36
N VAL A 122 4.94 -0.53 6.59
CA VAL A 122 4.41 0.63 5.86
C VAL A 122 3.84 1.62 6.84
N LEU A 123 4.32 2.86 6.79
CA LEU A 123 3.57 4.00 7.31
C LEU A 123 2.74 4.56 6.16
N GLY A 124 1.46 4.81 6.40
CA GLY A 124 0.59 5.36 5.37
C GLY A 124 -0.75 5.83 5.89
N TYR A 125 -1.67 6.06 4.97
CA TYR A 125 -3.01 6.58 5.29
C TYR A 125 -4.07 5.73 4.60
N THR A 126 -5.19 5.56 5.29
CA THR A 126 -6.39 4.90 4.76
C THR A 126 -7.53 5.91 4.69
N PHE A 127 -8.73 5.48 4.30
CA PHE A 127 -9.90 6.35 4.27
C PHE A 127 -10.29 6.80 5.68
N LYS A 128 -10.97 7.95 5.76
CA LYS A 128 -11.50 8.47 7.03
C LYS A 128 -12.35 7.42 7.75
N ASP A 129 -12.13 7.30 9.05
CA ASP A 129 -12.74 6.29 9.93
C ASP A 129 -12.52 4.84 9.46
N GLU A 130 -11.50 4.58 8.62
CA GLU A 130 -11.19 3.28 8.00
C GLU A 130 -12.34 2.68 7.15
N LYS A 131 -13.24 3.53 6.65
CA LYS A 131 -14.44 3.09 5.90
C LYS A 131 -14.09 2.58 4.51
N GLY A 132 -14.71 1.46 4.12
CA GLY A 132 -14.58 0.89 2.78
C GLY A 132 -13.47 -0.16 2.69
N ALA A 133 -12.80 -0.23 1.54
CA ALA A 133 -11.77 -1.22 1.27
C ALA A 133 -10.55 -1.04 2.20
N ALA A 134 -9.88 -2.14 2.53
CA ALA A 134 -8.64 -2.15 3.31
C ALA A 134 -7.47 -1.69 2.43
N VAL A 135 -7.43 -0.41 2.09
CA VAL A 135 -6.39 0.21 1.26
C VAL A 135 -5.54 1.12 2.14
N LEU A 136 -4.23 1.04 1.98
CA LEU A 136 -3.28 1.96 2.59
C LEU A 136 -2.40 2.59 1.52
N ARG A 137 -2.43 3.91 1.40
CA ARG A 137 -1.48 4.65 0.58
C ARG A 137 -0.19 4.86 1.34
N ALA A 138 0.92 4.36 0.81
CA ALA A 138 2.20 4.35 1.48
C ALA A 138 2.86 5.75 1.46
N GLU A 139 3.27 6.19 2.65
CA GLU A 139 4.08 7.39 2.88
C GLU A 139 5.54 7.00 3.10
N TYR A 140 5.80 6.02 3.96
CA TYR A 140 7.11 5.39 4.13
C TYR A 140 7.00 3.87 4.01
N LEU A 141 8.00 3.28 3.38
CA LEU A 141 8.12 1.85 3.18
C LEU A 141 9.42 1.36 3.82
N TYR A 142 9.33 0.24 4.53
CA TYR A 142 10.44 -0.44 5.19
C TYR A 142 10.53 -1.87 4.68
N VAL A 143 11.62 -2.20 4.00
CA VAL A 143 11.84 -3.54 3.42
C VAL A 143 13.35 -3.81 3.36
N ASP A 144 13.76 -5.04 3.67
CA ASP A 144 15.16 -5.49 3.68
C ASP A 144 16.11 -4.56 4.45
N GLY A 145 15.66 -4.08 5.62
CA GLY A 145 16.42 -3.18 6.48
C GLY A 145 16.60 -1.75 5.96
N LYS A 146 15.97 -1.41 4.83
CA LYS A 146 16.00 -0.07 4.22
C LYS A 146 14.69 0.65 4.42
N ALA A 147 14.75 1.99 4.41
CA ALA A 147 13.61 2.87 4.47
C ALA A 147 13.52 3.71 3.20
N TYR A 148 12.30 3.93 2.71
CA TYR A 148 12.00 4.66 1.49
C TYR A 148 10.85 5.64 1.75
N ALA A 149 10.98 6.89 1.29
CA ALA A 149 9.88 7.86 1.35
C ALA A 149 9.16 7.91 0.00
N LEU A 150 7.84 7.71 0.01
CA LEU A 150 7.06 7.50 -1.22
C LEU A 150 6.23 8.73 -1.64
N ARG A 151 6.28 9.81 -0.87
CA ARG A 151 5.64 11.10 -1.20
C ARG A 151 6.35 11.83 -2.34
N SER A 152 7.68 11.87 -2.32
CA SER A 152 8.50 12.59 -3.30
C SER A 152 9.81 11.86 -3.61
N SER A 153 10.62 12.42 -4.50
CA SER A 153 11.95 11.91 -4.82
C SER A 153 12.92 12.11 -3.64
N PRO A 154 14.07 11.40 -3.61
CA PRO A 154 15.14 11.68 -2.66
C PRO A 154 15.54 13.17 -2.69
N ALA A 155 15.95 13.71 -1.54
CA ALA A 155 16.49 15.07 -1.42
C ALA A 155 17.88 15.21 -2.02
#